data_AF-A0A2E8HJX0-F1
#
_entry.id   AF-A0A2E8HJX0-F1
#
_cell.length_a   1.000
_cell.length_b   1.000
_cell.length_c   1.000
_cell.angle_alpha   90.00
_cell.angle_beta   90.00
_cell.angle_gamma   90.00
#
_symmetry.space_group_name_H-M   'P 1'
#
loop_
_entity.id
_entity.type
_entity.pdbx_description
1 polymer ?
#
loop_
_entity_poly.entity_id
_entity_poly.type
_entity_poly.pdbx_seq_one_letter_code
_entity_poly.pdbx_strand_id
1 'polypeptide(L)' 'MSCPSPVKIQLMIYDVTGQRVATLASGSRAAGTYALRWDGRDDAGRRLASGEYLYRLEAPAMTGDRMLQTRKLLLLR' A
#
# COMPACT_ATOMS: atom_id res chain seq x y z
N MET A 1 8.11 -26.76 2.36
CA MET A 1 8.61 -25.93 3.48
C MET A 1 7.92 -24.58 3.42
N SER A 2 6.82 -24.44 4.16
CA SER A 2 6.07 -23.19 4.32
C SER A 2 6.65 -22.43 5.51
N CYS A 3 7.41 -21.36 5.26
CA CYS A 3 7.85 -20.48 6.33
C CYS A 3 6.61 -19.70 6.85
N PRO A 4 6.16 -19.90 8.11
CA PRO A 4 4.97 -19.23 8.65
C PRO A 4 5.34 -17.94 9.38
N SER A 5 6.51 -17.36 9.09
CA SER A 5 6.96 -16.14 9.76
C SER A 5 6.15 -14.95 9.26
N PRO A 6 5.41 -14.24 10.14
CA PRO A 6 4.67 -13.07 9.73
C PRO A 6 5.61 -12.01 9.15
N VAL A 7 5.27 -11.51 7.97
CA VAL A 7 5.99 -10.48 7.23
C VAL A 7 5.34 -9.14 7.55
N LYS A 8 6.13 -8.18 8.05
CA LYS A 8 5.64 -6.83 8.32
C LYS A 8 5.53 -6.05 7.01
N ILE A 9 4.33 -5.65 6.63
CA ILE A 9 4.10 -4.86 5.42
C ILE A 9 3.53 -3.48 5.74
N GLN A 10 3.76 -2.53 4.83
CA GLN A 10 3.08 -1.25 4.81
C GLN A 10 2.67 -0.91 3.36
N LEU A 11 1.37 -0.73 3.14
CA LEU A 11 0.80 -0.25 1.88
C LEU A 11 0.06 1.05 2.15
N MET A 12 0.62 2.14 1.63
CA MET A 12 0.11 3.50 1.83
C MET A 12 -0.14 4.17 0.49
N ILE A 13 -1.09 5.10 0.45
CA ILE A 13 -1.40 5.94 -0.71
C ILE A 13 -1.03 7.38 -0.39
N TYR A 14 -0.45 8.05 -1.37
CA TYR A 14 0.01 9.41 -1.34
C TYR A 14 -0.59 10.20 -2.49
N ASP A 15 -0.80 11.49 -2.28
CA ASP A 15 -1.03 12.43 -3.38
C ASP A 15 0.29 12.83 -4.07
N VAL A 16 0.20 13.63 -5.13
CA VAL A 16 1.36 14.13 -5.89
C VAL A 16 2.29 15.04 -5.09
N THR A 17 1.84 15.58 -3.95
CA THR A 17 2.66 16.40 -3.06
C THR A 17 3.46 15.56 -2.06
N GLY A 18 3.22 14.24 -2.04
CA GLY A 18 3.83 13.32 -1.09
C GLY A 18 3.09 13.24 0.25
N GLN A 19 1.90 13.84 0.37
CA GLN A 19 1.07 13.69 1.56
C GLN A 19 0.43 12.30 1.54
N ARG A 20 0.57 11.55 2.64
CA ARG A 20 -0.12 10.27 2.84
C ARG A 20 -1.60 10.52 3.05
N VAL A 21 -2.43 9.99 2.17
CA VAL A 21 -3.89 10.16 2.20
C VAL A 21 -4.63 8.93 2.70
N ALA A 22 -4.09 7.72 2.50
CA ALA A 22 -4.73 6.49 2.97
C ALA A 22 -3.72 5.40 3.34
N THR A 23 -4.13 4.51 4.25
CA THR A 23 -3.40 3.32 4.66
C THR A 23 -4.22 2.09 4.30
N LEU A 24 -3.82 1.35 3.25
CA LEU A 24 -4.55 0.17 2.80
C LEU A 24 -4.18 -1.08 3.60
N ALA A 25 -2.94 -1.18 4.06
CA ALA A 25 -2.50 -2.26 4.93
C ALA A 25 -1.30 -1.81 5.78
N SER A 26 -1.30 -2.19 7.04
CA SER A 26 -0.15 -2.02 7.93
C SER A 26 -0.05 -3.21 8.89
N GLY A 27 1.19 -3.60 9.22
CA GLY A 27 1.46 -4.61 10.24
C GLY A 27 1.85 -5.97 9.68
N SER A 28 1.85 -6.96 10.57
CA SER A 28 2.25 -8.34 10.29
C SER A 28 1.18 -9.08 9.51
N ARG A 29 1.56 -9.67 8.37
CA ARG A 29 0.71 -10.56 7.58
C ARG A 29 1.41 -11.88 7.31
N ALA A 30 0.64 -12.94 7.16
CA ALA A 30 1.19 -14.22 6.72
C ALA A 30 1.80 -14.09 5.31
N ALA A 31 2.78 -14.93 4.99
CA ALA A 31 3.26 -14.99 3.62
C ALA A 31 2.12 -15.46 2.69
N GLY A 32 1.94 -14.77 1.56
CA GLY A 32 0.88 -15.09 0.61
C GLY A 32 0.60 -13.94 -0.36
N THR A 33 -0.31 -14.19 -1.29
CA THR A 33 -0.78 -13.18 -2.26
C THR A 33 -1.99 -12.44 -1.68
N TYR A 34 -1.94 -11.11 -1.70
CA TYR A 34 -3.03 -10.25 -1.24
C TYR A 34 -3.47 -9.33 -2.37
N ALA A 35 -4.78 -9.26 -2.60
CA ALA A 35 -5.41 -8.24 -3.44
C ALA A 35 -6.07 -7.20 -2.54
N LEU A 36 -5.64 -5.95 -2.67
CA LEU A 36 -6.22 -4.82 -1.95
C LEU A 36 -6.78 -3.85 -2.97
N ARG A 37 -8.03 -3.41 -2.74
CA ARG A 37 -8.70 -2.42 -3.58
C ARG A 37 -8.82 -1.13 -2.80
N TRP A 38 -8.43 -0.04 -3.44
CA TRP A 38 -8.73 1.30 -2.96
C TRP A 38 -9.97 1.84 -3.67
N ASP A 39 -10.86 2.49 -2.93
CA ASP A 39 -12.12 3.05 -3.41
C ASP A 39 -12.07 4.57 -3.61
N GLY A 40 -10.88 5.17 -3.51
CA GLY A 40 -10.71 6.62 -3.67
C GLY A 40 -11.04 7.43 -2.42
N ARG A 41 -11.06 6.80 -1.23
CA ARG A 41 -11.27 7.48 0.05
C ARG A 41 -10.01 7.58 0.89
N ASP A 42 -9.92 8.63 1.70
CA ASP A 42 -8.87 8.78 2.70
C ASP A 42 -9.16 7.94 3.97
N ASP A 43 -8.24 7.97 4.93
CA ASP A 43 -8.37 7.27 6.23
C ASP A 43 -9.59 7.75 7.05
N ALA A 44 -10.15 8.93 6.75
CA ALA A 44 -11.35 9.47 7.40
C ALA A 44 -12.65 9.12 6.62
N GLY A 45 -12.55 8.29 5.57
CA GLY A 45 -13.68 7.92 4.72
C GLY A 45 -14.14 9.02 3.76
N ARG A 46 -13.40 10.13 3.68
CA ARG A 46 -13.70 11.25 2.78
C ARG A 46 -13.26 10.90 1.37
N ARG A 47 -14.10 11.33 0.44
CA ARG A 47 -13.98 11.10 -0.99
C ARG A 47 -12.89 12.01 -1.59
N LEU A 48 -11.80 11.45 -2.12
CA LEU A 48 -10.71 12.22 -2.74
C LEU A 48 -11.00 12.61 -4.20
N ALA A 49 -10.49 13.75 -4.64
CA ALA A 49 -10.68 14.26 -5.99
C ALA A 49 -10.09 13.32 -7.07
N SER A 50 -10.57 13.42 -8.30
CA SER A 50 -9.92 12.75 -9.42
C SER A 50 -8.50 13.31 -9.61
N GLY A 51 -7.55 12.45 -9.97
CA GLY A 51 -6.16 12.86 -10.12
C GLY A 51 -5.16 11.71 -10.05
N GLU A 52 -3.88 12.07 -10.14
CA GLU A 52 -2.78 11.14 -9.93
C GLU A 52 -2.53 10.92 -8.43
N TYR A 53 -2.31 9.67 -8.07
CA TYR A 53 -1.92 9.22 -6.74
C TYR A 53 -0.77 8.23 -6.87
N LEU A 54 -0.05 8.01 -5.77
CA LEU A 54 1.01 7.03 -5.69
C LEU A 54 0.68 6.05 -4.58
N TYR A 55 0.80 4.75 -4.82
CA TYR A 55 0.91 3.81 -3.71
C TYR A 55 2.37 3.43 -3.49
N ARG A 56 2.71 3.19 -2.21
CA ARG A 56 4.01 2.67 -1.78
C ARG A 56 3.78 1.41 -0.96
N LEU A 57 4.33 0.30 -1.45
CA LEU A 57 4.41 -0.97 -0.75
C LEU A 57 5.80 -1.14 -0.16
N GLU A 58 5.85 -1.44 1.11
CA GLU A 58 7.08 -1.78 1.83
C GLU A 58 6.90 -3.17 2.45
N ALA A 59 7.83 -4.06 2.17
CA ALA A 59 7.84 -5.41 2.72
C ALA A 59 9.27 -5.97 2.77
N PRO A 60 9.57 -6.93 3.65
CA PRO A 60 10.76 -7.77 3.54
C PRO A 60 10.85 -8.47 2.18
N ALA A 61 12.01 -8.35 1.54
CA ALA A 61 12.40 -9.15 0.39
C ALA A 61 12.85 -10.53 0.85
N MET A 62 12.75 -11.53 -0.05
CA MET A 62 13.22 -12.89 0.26
C MET A 62 14.72 -12.96 0.54
N THR A 63 15.50 -12.01 0.01
CA THR A 63 16.96 -11.91 0.18
C THR A 63 17.39 -11.27 1.50
N GLY A 64 16.45 -10.86 2.36
CA GLY A 64 16.74 -10.21 3.64
C GLY A 64 16.70 -8.67 3.62
N ASP A 65 16.75 -8.06 2.44
CA ASP A 65 16.60 -6.61 2.27
C ASP A 65 15.14 -6.14 2.35
N ARG A 66 14.91 -4.83 2.44
CA ARG A 66 13.57 -4.24 2.37
C ARG A 66 13.20 -3.98 0.91
N MET A 67 12.13 -4.61 0.44
CA MET A 67 11.48 -4.30 -0.82
C MET A 67 10.65 -3.02 -0.67
N LEU A 68 10.93 -2.04 -1.52
CA LEU A 68 10.13 -0.83 -1.69
C LEU A 68 9.62 -0.79 -3.13
N GLN A 69 8.30 -0.77 -3.30
CA GLN A 69 7.67 -0.64 -4.60
C GLN A 69 6.72 0.55 -4.60
N THR A 70 6.93 1.47 -5.53
CA THR A 70 6.05 2.62 -5.75
C THR A 70 5.44 2.53 -7.14
N ARG A 71 4.13 2.73 -7.27
CA ARG A 71 3.50 2.87 -8.60
C ARG A 71 2.42 3.95 -8.60
N LYS A 72 2.17 4.48 -9.79
CA LYS A 72 1.11 5.44 -10.06
C LYS A 72 -0.27 4.78 -10.05
N LEU A 73 -1.23 5.54 -9.56
CA LEU A 73 -2.66 5.26 -9.60
C LEU A 73 -3.33 6.49 -10.23
N LEU A 74 -4.30 6.26 -11.09
CA LEU A 74 -5.17 7.30 -11.60
C LEU A 74 -6.55 7.09 -10.98
N LEU A 75 -6.99 8.06 -10.19
CA LEU A 75 -8.36 8.08 -9.68
C LEU A 75 -9.22 8.87 -10.67
N LEU A 76 -10.15 8.18 -11.29
CA LEU A 76 -11.16 8.77 -12.18
C LEU A 76 -12.54 8.64 -11.52
N ARG A 77 -13.39 9.63 -11.76
CA ARG A 77 -14.79 9.64 -11.35
C ARG A 77 -15.68 9.90 -12.54
#